data_AF-H9FCB0-F1
#
_entry.id   AF-H9FCB0-F1
#
_cell.length_a   1.000
_cell.length_b   1.000
_cell.length_c   1.000
_cell.angle_alpha   90.00
_cell.angle_beta   90.00
_cell.angle_gamma   90.00
#
_symmetry.space_group_name_H-M   'P 1'
#
loop_
_entity.id
_entity.type
_entity.pdbx_description
1 polymer ?
#
loop_
_entity_poly.entity_id
_entity_poly.type
_entity_poly.pdbx_seq_one_letter_code
_entity_poly.pdbx_strand_id
1 'polypeptide(L)'
;EKSESLLVTPSADILEPSPHPDMLCFVEDPTFGYEDFTRRGAQAPPTFRAQDYTWEDHGYSLIQRLYPEGGQLLDEKFQAAYSLTYNTIAMHSGVDTSVLRRAIWNYIHCVFGIRYDDYDYGEVNQLLERNLKVYIKTVACYPEKTTRRMYNLFWRHFRHSEKVHVNLLLLEARMQAALLYALRAITRYMT
;
A
#
# COMPACT_ATOMS: atom_id res chain seq x y z
N GLU A 1 13.75 -11.90 -22.20
CA GLU A 1 13.05 -10.77 -21.56
C GLU A 1 11.62 -11.18 -21.23
N LYS A 2 11.33 -11.45 -19.95
CA LYS A 2 9.98 -11.82 -19.50
C LYS A 2 9.32 -10.58 -18.92
N SER A 3 8.49 -9.91 -19.72
CA SER A 3 7.63 -8.84 -19.26
C SER A 3 6.43 -9.45 -18.54
N GLU A 4 6.60 -9.83 -17.28
CA GLU A 4 5.47 -10.23 -16.43
C GLU A 4 4.75 -8.96 -15.96
N SER A 5 3.64 -8.67 -16.64
CA SER A 5 2.75 -7.56 -16.34
C SER A 5 2.29 -7.60 -14.89
N LEU A 6 2.28 -6.45 -14.22
CA LEU A 6 1.63 -6.16 -12.93
C LEU A 6 0.10 -6.41 -12.92
N LEU A 7 -0.44 -7.02 -13.98
CA LEU A 7 -1.85 -7.37 -14.15
C LEU A 7 -2.20 -8.55 -13.24
N VAL A 8 -2.56 -8.23 -12.01
CA VAL A 8 -3.59 -8.99 -11.31
C VAL A 8 -4.92 -8.47 -11.87
N THR A 9 -5.42 -9.13 -12.91
CA THR A 9 -6.80 -8.93 -13.39
C THR A 9 -7.74 -9.32 -12.26
N PRO A 10 -8.65 -8.44 -11.80
CA PRO A 10 -9.77 -8.88 -11.01
C PRO A 10 -10.59 -9.84 -11.88
N SER A 11 -10.99 -10.99 -11.34
CA SER A 11 -11.94 -11.88 -12.01
C SER A 11 -13.17 -11.08 -12.40
N ALA A 12 -13.56 -11.12 -13.68
CA ALA A 12 -14.49 -10.20 -14.32
C ALA A 12 -15.98 -10.39 -13.94
N ASP A 13 -16.33 -11.32 -13.05
CA ASP A 13 -17.74 -11.73 -12.83
C ASP A 13 -18.16 -11.73 -11.35
N ILE A 14 -17.84 -10.68 -10.60
CA ILE A 14 -18.45 -10.46 -9.28
C ILE A 14 -19.19 -9.13 -9.35
N LEU A 15 -20.52 -9.18 -9.31
CA LEU A 15 -21.40 -8.03 -9.12
C LEU A 15 -20.76 -7.09 -8.10
N GLU A 16 -20.49 -5.83 -8.48
CA GLU A 16 -20.01 -4.87 -7.49
C GLU A 16 -21.05 -4.81 -6.36
N PRO A 17 -20.66 -5.12 -5.11
CA PRO A 17 -21.62 -5.12 -4.02
C PRO A 17 -22.08 -3.68 -3.79
N SER A 18 -23.32 -3.38 -4.19
CA SER A 18 -23.96 -2.11 -3.86
C SER A 18 -24.13 -2.00 -2.34
N PRO A 19 -23.93 -0.82 -1.73
CA PRO A 19 -24.21 -0.62 -0.31
C PRO A 19 -25.64 -1.06 0.01
N HIS A 20 -25.87 -1.55 1.24
CA HIS A 20 -27.24 -1.88 1.68
C HIS A 20 -28.13 -0.64 1.51
N PRO A 21 -29.42 -0.78 1.08
CA PRO A 21 -30.29 0.36 0.83
C PRO A 21 -30.37 1.36 1.99
N ASP A 22 -30.35 0.86 3.22
CA ASP A 22 -30.37 1.68 4.45
C ASP A 22 -29.10 2.53 4.66
N MET A 23 -28.01 2.20 3.96
CA MET A 23 -26.75 2.96 4.02
C MET A 23 -26.66 4.01 2.92
N LEU A 24 -27.47 3.93 1.86
CA LEU A 24 -27.39 4.85 0.72
C LEU A 24 -27.67 6.31 1.11
N CYS A 25 -28.44 6.56 2.17
CA CYS A 25 -28.67 7.91 2.67
C CYS A 25 -27.43 8.54 3.34
N PHE A 26 -26.39 7.75 3.64
CA PHE A 26 -25.12 8.22 4.20
C PHE A 26 -23.97 8.18 3.18
N VAL A 27 -24.24 7.78 1.94
CA VAL A 27 -23.22 7.60 0.90
C VAL A 27 -23.43 8.66 -0.18
N GLU A 28 -22.57 9.68 -0.20
CA GLU A 28 -22.62 10.73 -1.23
C GLU A 28 -22.30 10.18 -2.63
N ASP A 29 -21.32 9.29 -2.73
CA ASP A 29 -20.93 8.62 -3.96
C ASP A 29 -20.71 7.11 -3.72
N PRO A 30 -21.67 6.26 -4.11
CA PRO A 30 -21.56 4.80 -3.98
C PRO A 30 -20.47 4.18 -4.85
N THR A 31 -19.96 4.92 -5.83
CA THR A 31 -18.88 4.48 -6.73
C THR A 31 -17.51 4.92 -6.25
N PHE A 32 -17.45 5.75 -5.19
CA PHE A 32 -16.19 6.18 -4.61
C PHE A 32 -15.42 4.99 -4.04
N GLY A 33 -14.27 4.71 -4.65
CA GLY A 33 -13.47 3.54 -4.33
C GLY A 33 -12.07 3.63 -4.90
N TYR A 34 -11.33 2.53 -4.77
CA TYR A 34 -9.97 2.46 -5.30
C TYR A 34 -9.96 2.52 -6.84
N GLU A 35 -9.19 3.46 -7.38
CA GLU A 35 -8.88 3.52 -8.81
C GLU A 35 -7.66 2.65 -9.15
N ASP A 36 -7.72 1.85 -10.22
CA ASP A 36 -6.63 0.94 -10.56
C ASP A 36 -5.48 1.63 -11.33
N PHE A 37 -4.43 2.01 -10.60
CA PHE A 37 -3.19 2.60 -11.13
C PHE A 37 -2.27 1.61 -11.87
N THR A 38 -2.68 0.34 -12.03
CA THR A 38 -1.89 -0.64 -12.82
C THR A 38 -2.19 -0.59 -14.32
N ARG A 39 -3.23 0.15 -14.74
CA ARG A 39 -3.58 0.37 -16.15
C ARG A 39 -2.47 1.14 -16.87
N ARG A 40 -2.18 0.77 -18.12
CA ARG A 40 -1.15 1.41 -18.96
C ARG A 40 -1.78 2.19 -20.12
N GLY A 41 -1.04 3.18 -20.64
CA GLY A 41 -1.43 3.97 -21.80
C GLY A 41 -2.32 5.16 -21.44
N ALA A 42 -3.13 5.64 -22.40
CA ALA A 42 -3.96 6.84 -22.24
C ALA A 42 -5.02 6.75 -21.11
N GLN A 43 -5.29 5.54 -20.61
CA GLN A 43 -6.26 5.25 -19.55
C GLN A 43 -5.59 5.11 -18.16
N ALA A 44 -4.29 5.38 -18.05
CA ALA A 44 -3.58 5.34 -16.78
C ALA A 44 -3.91 6.62 -15.97
N PRO A 45 -4.36 6.51 -14.71
CA PRO A 45 -4.53 7.67 -13.85
C PRO A 45 -3.19 8.42 -13.66
N PRO A 46 -3.23 9.73 -13.39
CA PRO A 46 -2.02 10.52 -13.15
C PRO A 46 -1.26 9.95 -11.95
N THR A 47 0.03 9.66 -12.15
CA THR A 47 0.90 9.14 -11.08
C THR A 47 1.21 10.24 -10.08
N PHE A 48 1.12 9.93 -8.79
CA PHE A 48 1.66 10.75 -7.72
C PHE A 48 3.18 10.52 -7.66
N ARG A 49 3.96 11.47 -8.16
CA ARG A 49 5.43 11.40 -8.09
C ARG A 49 5.91 11.87 -6.72
N ALA A 50 6.74 11.06 -6.06
CA ALA A 50 7.29 11.38 -4.73
C ALA A 50 8.06 12.70 -4.74
N GLN A 51 8.83 13.00 -5.80
CA GLN A 51 9.48 14.31 -6.02
C GLN A 51 8.56 15.54 -5.87
N ASP A 52 7.25 15.38 -6.05
CA ASP A 52 6.30 16.49 -5.92
C ASP A 52 5.83 16.68 -4.48
N TYR A 53 5.76 15.61 -3.68
CA TYR A 53 5.22 15.61 -2.32
C TYR A 53 5.53 14.30 -1.57
N THR A 54 6.35 14.36 -0.52
CA THR A 54 6.74 13.22 0.31
C THR A 54 6.25 13.37 1.75
N TRP A 55 6.32 12.28 2.53
CA TRP A 55 6.03 12.37 3.97
C TRP A 55 7.11 13.20 4.66
N GLU A 56 8.37 12.94 4.35
CA GLU A 56 9.56 13.50 4.98
C GLU A 56 9.69 15.01 4.73
N ASP A 57 9.49 15.45 3.48
CA ASP A 57 9.70 16.87 3.14
C ASP A 57 8.44 17.73 3.37
N HIS A 58 7.25 17.13 3.29
CA HIS A 58 5.99 17.89 3.29
C HIS A 58 4.97 17.40 4.33
N GLY A 59 4.66 16.10 4.30
CA GLY A 59 3.56 15.54 5.09
C GLY A 59 3.74 15.74 6.60
N TYR A 60 4.94 15.45 7.10
CA TYR A 60 5.30 15.58 8.52
C TYR A 60 5.10 17.01 9.02
N SER A 61 5.69 17.98 8.33
CA SER A 61 5.67 19.39 8.76
C SER A 61 4.26 19.98 8.70
N LEU A 62 3.46 19.59 7.70
CA LEU A 62 2.06 20.01 7.60
C LEU A 62 1.23 19.45 8.76
N ILE A 63 1.32 18.16 9.06
CA ILE A 63 0.61 17.58 10.20
C ILE A 63 1.05 18.24 11.50
N GLN A 64 2.35 18.38 11.73
CA GLN A 64 2.89 19.00 12.95
C GLN A 64 2.33 20.41 13.18
N ARG A 65 2.07 21.16 12.10
CA ARG A 65 1.47 22.49 12.16
C ARG A 65 -0.05 22.45 12.43
N LEU A 66 -0.78 21.49 11.86
CA LEU A 66 -2.23 21.37 12.02
C LEU A 66 -2.64 20.71 13.34
N TYR A 67 -1.84 19.75 13.80
CA TYR A 67 -2.04 18.99 15.01
C TYR A 67 -0.67 18.75 15.67
N PRO A 68 -0.29 19.60 16.64
CA PRO A 68 0.97 19.45 17.37
C PRO A 68 1.13 18.05 17.93
N GLU A 69 2.33 17.49 17.84
CA GLU A 69 2.69 16.09 18.18
C GLU A 69 2.19 15.03 17.20
N GLY A 70 1.18 15.33 16.38
CA GLY A 70 0.66 14.41 15.38
C GLY A 70 1.71 13.95 14.37
N GLY A 71 2.63 14.84 13.98
CA GLY A 71 3.68 14.52 13.01
C GLY A 71 4.62 13.47 13.59
N GLN A 72 5.10 13.71 14.81
CA GLN A 72 5.98 12.79 15.54
C GLN A 72 5.31 11.44 15.81
N LEU A 73 4.08 11.42 16.32
CA LEU A 73 3.38 10.16 16.63
C LEU A 73 3.16 9.30 15.39
N LEU A 74 2.83 9.91 14.25
CA LEU A 74 2.68 9.18 12.99
C LEU A 74 4.03 8.68 12.46
N ASP A 75 5.07 9.50 12.54
CA ASP A 75 6.40 9.11 12.09
C ASP A 75 6.95 7.94 12.91
N GLU A 76 6.87 8.02 14.24
CA GLU A 76 7.26 6.93 15.14
C GLU A 76 6.47 5.65 14.85
N LYS A 77 5.17 5.76 14.58
CA LYS A 77 4.31 4.62 14.22
C LYS A 77 4.73 3.97 12.90
N PHE A 78 4.97 4.77 11.85
CA PHE A 78 5.44 4.27 10.56
C PHE A 78 6.82 3.62 10.70
N GLN A 79 7.75 4.27 11.41
CA GLN A 79 9.08 3.73 11.65
C GLN A 79 9.06 2.46 12.49
N ALA A 80 8.18 2.35 13.49
CA ALA A 80 8.04 1.14 14.30
C ALA A 80 7.64 -0.07 13.44
N ALA A 81 6.61 0.06 12.60
CA ALA A 81 6.20 -1.04 11.71
C ALA A 81 7.23 -1.32 10.62
N TYR A 82 7.82 -0.26 10.05
CA TYR A 82 8.84 -0.39 9.01
C TYR A 82 10.07 -1.10 9.55
N SER A 83 10.62 -0.69 10.68
CA SER A 83 11.87 -1.23 11.27
C SER A 83 11.72 -2.56 12.02
N LEU A 84 10.50 -2.94 12.40
CA LEU A 84 10.25 -4.20 13.10
C LEU A 84 10.87 -5.37 12.35
N THR A 85 11.73 -6.15 13.00
CA THR A 85 12.28 -7.37 12.41
C THR A 85 12.87 -8.29 13.48
N TYR A 86 12.72 -9.60 13.26
CA TYR A 86 13.48 -10.61 13.99
C TYR A 86 14.76 -11.03 13.26
N ASN A 87 15.09 -10.38 12.13
CA ASN A 87 16.12 -10.79 11.19
C ASN A 87 15.94 -12.24 10.73
N THR A 88 14.68 -12.65 10.54
CA THR A 88 14.29 -13.97 10.03
C THR A 88 13.40 -13.83 8.82
N ILE A 89 13.54 -14.74 7.86
CA ILE A 89 12.60 -14.92 6.76
C ILE A 89 12.45 -16.41 6.46
N ALA A 90 11.23 -16.93 6.57
CA ALA A 90 10.90 -18.32 6.34
C ALA A 90 11.77 -19.30 7.17
N MET A 91 12.75 -19.94 6.52
CA MET A 91 13.69 -20.89 7.15
C MET A 91 15.06 -20.26 7.47
N HIS A 92 15.29 -19.00 7.12
CA HIS A 92 16.55 -18.30 7.33
C HIS A 92 16.49 -17.39 8.55
N SER A 93 17.59 -17.33 9.30
CA SER A 93 17.78 -16.48 10.48
C SER A 93 19.09 -15.70 10.38
N GLY A 94 19.15 -14.54 11.02
CA GLY A 94 20.31 -13.66 10.96
C GLY A 94 20.46 -12.96 9.60
N VAL A 95 19.36 -12.75 8.88
CA VAL A 95 19.36 -12.11 7.56
C VAL A 95 18.79 -10.70 7.64
N ASP A 96 19.33 -9.79 6.84
CA ASP A 96 18.74 -8.47 6.67
C ASP A 96 17.43 -8.58 5.87
N THR A 97 16.37 -8.05 6.45
CA THR A 97 15.02 -8.03 5.87
C THR A 97 14.64 -6.66 5.31
N SER A 98 15.51 -5.65 5.45
CA SER A 98 15.26 -4.26 5.04
C SER A 98 14.80 -4.14 3.59
N VAL A 99 15.46 -4.86 2.69
CA VAL A 99 15.17 -4.86 1.25
C VAL A 99 13.77 -5.41 0.97
N LEU A 100 13.36 -6.48 1.64
CA LEU A 100 11.99 -7.00 1.52
C LEU A 100 10.95 -6.01 2.07
N ARG A 101 11.20 -5.44 3.25
CA ARG A 101 10.30 -4.48 3.90
C ARG A 101 10.10 -3.25 3.01
N ARG A 102 11.19 -2.74 2.44
CA ARG A 102 11.20 -1.64 1.46
C ARG A 102 10.43 -1.98 0.19
N ALA A 103 10.60 -3.19 -0.35
CA ALA A 103 9.89 -3.64 -1.54
C ALA A 103 8.38 -3.77 -1.30
N ILE A 104 7.97 -4.29 -0.13
CA ILE A 104 6.55 -4.36 0.26
C ILE A 104 5.96 -2.94 0.35
N TRP A 105 6.62 -2.03 1.08
CA TRP A 105 6.15 -0.65 1.26
C TRP A 105 5.99 0.08 -0.08
N ASN A 106 7.03 0.01 -0.92
CA ASN A 106 7.02 0.62 -2.25
C ASN A 106 5.99 -0.02 -3.18
N TYR A 107 5.76 -1.32 -3.08
CA TYR A 107 4.70 -1.97 -3.84
C TYR A 107 3.31 -1.47 -3.42
N ILE A 108 3.06 -1.26 -2.12
CA ILE A 108 1.78 -0.73 -1.64
C ILE A 108 1.58 0.72 -2.11
N HIS A 109 2.57 1.58 -1.93
CA HIS A 109 2.54 2.94 -2.48
C HIS A 109 2.32 2.92 -4.00
N CYS A 110 2.96 1.99 -4.70
CA CYS A 110 2.82 1.80 -6.13
C CYS A 110 1.39 1.42 -6.55
N VAL A 111 0.73 0.56 -5.77
CA VAL A 111 -0.68 0.22 -5.96
C VAL A 111 -1.56 1.48 -5.86
N PHE A 112 -1.27 2.40 -4.95
CA PHE A 112 -1.96 3.69 -4.83
C PHE A 112 -1.44 4.79 -5.77
N GLY A 113 -0.69 4.44 -6.81
CA GLY A 113 -0.21 5.40 -7.80
C GLY A 113 0.94 6.30 -7.34
N ILE A 114 1.51 6.07 -6.15
CA ILE A 114 2.68 6.78 -5.64
C ILE A 114 3.94 6.11 -6.19
N ARG A 115 4.86 6.89 -6.78
CA ARG A 115 6.12 6.40 -7.35
C ARG A 115 7.31 7.20 -6.85
N TYR A 116 8.32 6.48 -6.40
CA TYR A 116 9.64 7.01 -6.03
C TYR A 116 10.59 6.82 -7.21
N ASP A 117 11.15 7.92 -7.70
CA ASP A 117 12.04 7.95 -8.87
C ASP A 117 13.44 7.43 -8.57
N ASP A 118 13.84 7.43 -7.30
CA ASP A 118 15.09 6.87 -6.79
C ASP A 118 14.99 5.36 -6.43
N TYR A 119 13.81 4.75 -6.58
CA TYR A 119 13.58 3.35 -6.25
C TYR A 119 13.51 2.44 -7.49
N ASP A 120 14.32 1.37 -7.51
CA ASP A 120 14.26 0.34 -8.55
C ASP A 120 13.07 -0.62 -8.32
N TYR A 121 11.97 -0.38 -9.03
CA TYR A 121 10.80 -1.26 -9.03
C TYR A 121 11.05 -2.65 -9.65
N GLY A 122 12.22 -2.89 -10.25
CA GLY A 122 12.72 -4.23 -10.55
C GLY A 122 12.83 -5.10 -9.31
N GLU A 123 13.23 -4.53 -8.17
CA GLU A 123 13.34 -5.24 -6.88
C GLU A 123 12.00 -5.86 -6.45
N VAL A 124 10.88 -5.14 -6.64
CA VAL A 124 9.53 -5.64 -6.32
C VAL A 124 9.19 -6.91 -7.11
N ASN A 125 9.68 -7.02 -8.35
CA ASN A 125 9.47 -8.21 -9.17
C ASN A 125 10.37 -9.37 -8.77
N GLN A 126 11.56 -9.09 -8.25
CA GLN A 126 12.50 -10.10 -7.78
C GLN A 126 12.12 -10.65 -6.40
N LEU A 127 11.57 -9.81 -5.52
CA LEU A 127 11.36 -10.12 -4.11
C LEU A 127 9.94 -10.57 -3.77
N LEU A 128 8.92 -10.02 -4.44
CA LEU A 128 7.53 -10.32 -4.13
C LEU A 128 6.94 -11.34 -5.10
N GLU A 129 6.65 -12.54 -4.59
CA GLU A 129 5.93 -13.56 -5.35
C GLU A 129 4.54 -13.06 -5.79
N ARG A 130 4.01 -13.62 -6.89
CA ARG A 130 2.69 -13.25 -7.42
C ARG A 130 1.58 -13.35 -6.38
N ASN A 131 1.56 -14.40 -5.56
CA ASN A 131 0.53 -14.59 -4.53
C ASN A 131 0.59 -13.53 -3.43
N LEU A 132 1.80 -13.08 -3.07
CA LEU A 132 1.98 -11.97 -2.14
C LEU A 132 1.47 -10.66 -2.73
N LYS A 133 1.79 -10.38 -4.00
CA LYS A 133 1.29 -9.18 -4.71
C LYS A 133 -0.24 -9.15 -4.77
N VAL A 134 -0.85 -10.28 -5.15
CA VAL A 134 -2.31 -10.44 -5.17
C VAL A 134 -2.90 -10.20 -3.79
N TYR A 135 -2.34 -10.83 -2.76
CA TYR A 135 -2.81 -10.65 -1.38
C TYR A 135 -2.73 -9.19 -0.93
N ILE A 136 -1.58 -8.53 -1.14
CA ILE A 136 -1.38 -7.13 -0.80
C ILE A 136 -2.40 -6.25 -1.53
N LYS A 137 -2.55 -6.38 -2.86
CA LYS A 137 -3.52 -5.59 -3.64
C LYS A 137 -4.94 -5.83 -3.16
N THR A 138 -5.32 -7.07 -2.86
CA THR A 138 -6.67 -7.38 -2.34
C THR A 138 -6.89 -6.74 -0.97
N VAL A 139 -6.02 -6.94 0.00
CA VAL A 139 -6.23 -6.37 1.35
C VAL A 139 -6.17 -4.84 1.33
N ALA A 140 -5.31 -4.25 0.48
CA ALA A 140 -5.17 -2.80 0.38
C ALA A 140 -6.30 -2.11 -0.39
N CYS A 141 -6.90 -2.75 -1.40
CA CYS A 141 -7.86 -2.09 -2.30
C CYS A 141 -9.29 -2.64 -2.21
N TYR A 142 -9.42 -3.92 -1.86
CA TYR A 142 -10.68 -4.68 -1.84
C TYR A 142 -10.73 -5.60 -0.61
N PRO A 143 -10.60 -5.05 0.62
CA PRO A 143 -10.47 -5.84 1.84
C PRO A 143 -11.62 -6.83 2.03
N GLU A 144 -12.83 -6.50 1.56
CA GLU A 144 -14.03 -7.34 1.56
C GLU A 144 -13.87 -8.64 0.76
N LYS A 145 -12.94 -8.69 -0.20
CA LYS A 145 -12.61 -9.88 -0.99
C LYS A 145 -11.53 -10.75 -0.36
N THR A 146 -11.01 -10.37 0.80
CA THR A 146 -9.94 -11.12 1.49
C THR A 146 -10.48 -12.42 2.06
N THR A 147 -9.80 -13.54 1.79
CA THR A 147 -10.18 -14.85 2.34
C THR A 147 -9.09 -15.47 3.19
N ARG A 148 -9.46 -16.36 4.12
CA ARG A 148 -8.50 -17.14 4.92
C ARG A 148 -7.54 -17.94 4.05
N ARG A 149 -8.00 -18.42 2.89
CA ARG A 149 -7.16 -19.14 1.92
C ARG A 149 -6.05 -18.25 1.37
N MET A 150 -6.36 -17.00 1.02
CA MET A 150 -5.35 -16.04 0.58
C MET A 150 -4.33 -15.75 1.67
N TYR A 151 -4.78 -15.51 2.91
CA TYR A 151 -3.90 -15.35 4.07
C TYR A 151 -2.94 -16.55 4.28
N ASN A 152 -3.47 -17.76 4.14
CA ASN A 152 -2.68 -18.97 4.32
C ASN A 152 -1.67 -19.21 3.18
N LEU A 153 -1.93 -18.73 1.97
CA LEU A 153 -1.17 -19.10 0.76
C LEU A 153 -0.36 -17.95 0.14
N PHE A 154 -0.48 -16.71 0.62
CA PHE A 154 0.24 -15.58 -0.01
C PHE A 154 1.76 -15.73 0.02
N TRP A 155 2.28 -16.45 1.03
CA TRP A 155 3.64 -16.98 1.05
C TRP A 155 3.67 -18.22 1.92
N ARG A 156 3.90 -19.39 1.32
CA ARG A 156 3.73 -20.68 1.99
C ARG A 156 4.80 -20.93 3.06
N HIS A 157 6.01 -20.43 2.87
CA HIS A 157 7.13 -20.66 3.77
C HIS A 157 7.20 -19.68 4.95
N PHE A 158 6.37 -18.62 4.93
CA PHE A 158 6.34 -17.65 6.01
C PHE A 158 5.73 -18.24 7.28
N ARG A 159 6.40 -17.99 8.40
CA ARG A 159 5.85 -18.17 9.75
C ARG A 159 4.67 -17.24 9.95
N HIS A 160 3.78 -17.58 10.89
CA HIS A 160 2.64 -16.74 11.19
C HIS A 160 3.04 -15.32 11.62
N SER A 161 4.12 -15.17 12.40
CA SER A 161 4.67 -13.86 12.80
C SER A 161 5.10 -13.01 11.60
N GLU A 162 5.76 -13.61 10.61
CA GLU A 162 6.16 -12.92 9.37
C GLU A 162 4.94 -12.50 8.56
N LYS A 163 3.89 -13.33 8.53
CA LYS A 163 2.62 -12.96 7.89
C LYS A 163 1.93 -11.80 8.61
N VAL A 164 1.93 -11.79 9.94
CA VAL A 164 1.41 -10.67 10.73
C VAL A 164 2.21 -9.40 10.42
N HIS A 165 3.53 -9.50 10.33
CA HIS A 165 4.37 -8.36 10.01
C HIS A 165 4.12 -7.77 8.62
N VAL A 166 3.90 -8.62 7.60
CA VAL A 166 3.43 -8.15 6.27
C VAL A 166 2.13 -7.35 6.38
N ASN A 167 1.19 -7.76 7.24
CA ASN A 167 -0.05 -7.02 7.45
C ASN A 167 0.17 -5.69 8.18
N LEU A 168 1.11 -5.62 9.13
CA LEU A 168 1.49 -4.35 9.75
C LEU A 168 2.06 -3.38 8.71
N LEU A 169 3.01 -3.82 7.87
CA LEU A 169 3.54 -3.01 6.77
C LEU A 169 2.42 -2.57 5.81
N LEU A 170 1.48 -3.46 5.50
CA LEU A 170 0.34 -3.17 4.64
C LEU A 170 -0.54 -2.05 5.19
N LEU A 171 -0.95 -2.16 6.44
CA LEU A 171 -1.83 -1.20 7.09
C LEU A 171 -1.16 0.18 7.19
N GLU A 172 0.11 0.20 7.58
CA GLU A 172 0.86 1.45 7.75
C GLU A 172 1.17 2.15 6.43
N ALA A 173 1.65 1.42 5.42
CA ALA A 173 1.90 2.01 4.10
C ALA A 173 0.60 2.46 3.41
N ARG A 174 -0.50 1.73 3.57
CA ARG A 174 -1.82 2.17 3.07
C ARG A 174 -2.26 3.47 3.76
N MET A 175 -2.09 3.55 5.07
CA MET A 175 -2.42 4.77 5.82
C MET A 175 -1.55 5.95 5.37
N GLN A 176 -0.23 5.75 5.24
CA GLN A 176 0.68 6.78 4.77
C GLN A 176 0.32 7.25 3.35
N ALA A 177 0.01 6.33 2.43
CA ALA A 177 -0.43 6.67 1.07
C ALA A 177 -1.71 7.54 1.07
N ALA A 178 -2.74 7.14 1.82
CA ALA A 178 -3.98 7.93 1.93
C ALA A 178 -3.72 9.32 2.53
N LEU A 179 -2.86 9.37 3.55
CA LEU A 179 -2.47 10.61 4.20
C LEU A 179 -1.73 11.55 3.24
N LEU A 180 -0.84 11.04 2.40
CA LEU A 180 -0.15 11.84 1.38
C LEU A 180 -1.11 12.49 0.40
N TYR A 181 -2.14 11.77 -0.08
CA TYR A 181 -3.16 12.36 -0.94
C TYR A 181 -3.93 13.49 -0.24
N ALA A 182 -4.38 13.25 1.00
CA ALA A 182 -5.12 14.24 1.78
C ALA A 182 -4.27 15.50 2.05
N LEU A 183 -3.03 15.32 2.49
CA LEU A 183 -2.12 16.42 2.83
C LEU A 183 -1.69 17.22 1.61
N ARG A 184 -1.47 16.57 0.47
CA ARG A 184 -1.22 17.26 -0.80
C ARG A 184 -2.41 18.12 -1.22
N ALA A 185 -3.63 17.61 -1.04
CA ALA A 185 -4.85 18.37 -1.33
C ALA A 185 -4.99 19.60 -0.40
N ILE A 186 -4.74 19.43 0.90
CA ILE A 186 -4.74 20.55 1.87
C ILE A 186 -3.68 21.58 1.49
N THR A 187 -2.46 21.14 1.16
CA THR A 187 -1.37 22.05 0.76
C THR A 187 -1.78 22.90 -0.44
N ARG A 188 -2.33 22.27 -1.48
CA ARG A 188 -2.82 22.96 -2.69
C ARG A 188 -3.97 23.93 -2.43
N TYR A 189 -4.77 23.70 -1.40
CA TYR A 189 -5.83 24.63 -1.02
C TYR A 189 -5.29 25.84 -0.24
N MET A 190 -4.22 25.63 0.53
CA MET A 190 -3.60 26.68 1.35
C MET A 190 -2.67 27.61 0.55
N THR A 191 -2.23 27.20 -0.64
CA THR A 191 -1.35 27.96 -1.56
C THR A 191 -2.11 28.49 -2.75
#